data_AF-A0A4D8XME0-F1
#
_entry.id   AF-A0A4D8XME0-F1
#
_cell.length_a   1.000
_cell.length_b   1.000
_cell.length_c   1.000
_cell.angle_alpha   90.00
_cell.angle_beta   90.00
_cell.angle_gamma   90.00
#
_symmetry.space_group_name_H-M   'P 1'
#
loop_
_entity.id
_entity.type
_entity.pdbx_description
1 polymer ?
#
loop_
_entity_poly.entity_id
_entity_poly.type
_entity_poly.pdbx_seq_one_letter_code
_entity_poly.pdbx_strand_id
1 'polypeptide(L)'
;MLNAVTVRDWILSHYKCSPSGAEEKKIIDAHFCAVSTALEKTSAFGISNVFGFWDWVGGRFSVCSAVGILPLALQFGFETCREFLNGAHAVDEHFRTEKDYSKNLPVLLGLASVWNSSFLGIRSNAILPYAQALVRFVAHIQQLDMESN
;
A
#
# COMPACT_ATOMS: atom_id res chain seq x y z
N MET A 1 -12.25 1.36 11.11
CA MET A 1 -13.71 1.42 10.95
C MET A 1 -14.32 2.73 11.44
N LEU A 2 -13.99 3.25 12.64
CA LEU A 2 -14.55 4.51 13.15
C LEU A 2 -14.52 5.66 12.14
N ASN A 3 -13.35 5.98 11.57
CA ASN A 3 -13.23 7.04 10.57
C ASN A 3 -14.12 6.83 9.34
N ALA A 4 -14.25 5.59 8.86
CA ALA A 4 -15.09 5.29 7.70
C ALA A 4 -16.57 5.55 8.00
N VAL A 5 -17.03 5.16 9.21
CA VAL A 5 -18.40 5.45 9.68
C VAL A 5 -18.60 6.96 9.80
N THR A 6 -17.66 7.68 10.41
CA THR A 6 -17.74 9.15 10.53
C THR A 6 -17.85 9.84 9.18
N VAL A 7 -17.06 9.42 8.18
CA VAL A 7 -17.12 10.00 6.83
C VAL A 7 -18.42 9.62 6.11
N ARG A 8 -18.92 8.38 6.29
CA ARG A 8 -20.22 7.94 5.76
C ARG A 8 -21.34 8.81 6.33
N ASP A 9 -21.39 8.99 7.64
CA ASP A 9 -22.42 9.78 8.29
C ASP A 9 -22.35 11.24 7.87
N TRP A 10 -21.14 11.78 7.71
CA TRP A 10 -20.92 13.13 7.18
C TRP A 10 -21.48 13.28 5.75
N ILE A 11 -21.17 12.37 4.83
CA ILE A 11 -21.70 12.40 3.45
C ILE A 11 -23.22 12.28 3.44
N LEU A 12 -23.80 11.33 4.17
CA LEU A 12 -25.25 11.14 4.22
C LEU A 12 -25.96 12.38 4.79
N SER A 13 -25.38 13.01 5.82
CA SER A 13 -25.89 14.26 6.39
C SER A 13 -25.85 15.42 5.38
N HIS A 14 -24.80 15.51 4.56
CA HIS A 14 -24.66 16.54 3.52
C HIS A 14 -25.77 16.43 2.48
N TYR A 15 -26.09 15.21 2.04
CA TYR A 15 -27.19 14.94 1.12
C TYR A 15 -28.58 14.97 1.78
N LYS A 16 -28.67 15.23 3.10
CA LYS A 16 -29.91 15.17 3.89
C LYS A 16 -30.65 13.84 3.71
N CYS A 17 -29.91 12.77 3.43
CA CYS A 17 -30.47 11.46 3.22
C CYS A 17 -30.86 10.87 4.58
N SER A 18 -32.12 10.45 4.71
CA SER A 18 -32.52 9.67 5.87
C SER A 18 -31.89 8.27 5.78
N PRO A 19 -31.41 7.69 6.89
CA PRO A 19 -30.75 6.40 6.90
C PRO A 19 -31.75 5.25 6.65
N SER A 20 -32.22 5.10 5.41
CA SER A 20 -32.86 3.89 4.91
C SER A 20 -33.13 3.97 3.40
N GLY A 21 -32.77 2.92 2.67
CA GLY A 21 -33.35 2.62 1.36
C GLY A 21 -32.46 2.88 0.15
N ALA A 22 -33.09 3.01 -1.02
CA ALA A 22 -32.41 3.08 -2.31
C ALA A 22 -31.56 4.36 -2.49
N GLU A 23 -31.93 5.46 -1.83
CA GLU A 23 -31.21 6.73 -1.88
C GLU A 23 -29.85 6.62 -1.19
N GLU A 24 -29.81 6.07 0.02
CA GLU A 24 -28.57 5.83 0.76
C GLU A 24 -27.61 4.94 -0.05
N LYS A 25 -28.13 3.83 -0.59
CA LYS A 25 -27.35 2.91 -1.42
C LYS A 25 -26.75 3.63 -2.64
N LYS A 26 -27.53 4.48 -3.32
CA LYS A 26 -27.06 5.25 -4.47
C LYS A 26 -25.93 6.22 -4.09
N ILE A 27 -26.03 6.88 -2.94
CA ILE A 27 -24.98 7.79 -2.44
C ILE A 27 -23.72 6.99 -2.08
N ILE A 28 -23.86 5.87 -1.36
CA ILE A 28 -22.72 5.03 -1.00
C ILE A 28 -22.02 4.49 -2.25
N ASP A 29 -22.78 3.94 -3.21
CA ASP A 29 -22.22 3.39 -4.46
C ASP A 29 -21.48 4.45 -5.29
N ALA A 30 -21.90 5.72 -5.23
CA ALA A 30 -21.28 6.81 -5.98
C ALA A 30 -20.03 7.40 -5.29
N HIS A 31 -19.96 7.37 -3.96
CA HIS A 31 -18.92 8.07 -3.19
C HIS A 31 -17.94 7.15 -2.46
N PHE A 32 -18.26 5.87 -2.29
CA PHE A 32 -17.43 4.92 -1.58
C PHE A 32 -16.97 3.78 -2.46
N CYS A 33 -15.70 3.43 -2.30
CA CYS A 33 -15.15 2.14 -2.69
C CYS A 33 -14.33 1.59 -1.52
N ALA A 34 -14.11 0.28 -1.50
CA ALA A 34 -13.31 -0.37 -0.49
C ALA A 34 -12.13 -1.12 -1.14
N VAL A 35 -11.00 -1.14 -0.44
CA VAL A 35 -9.91 -2.09 -0.71
C VAL A 35 -9.86 -3.05 0.47
N SER A 36 -10.20 -4.32 0.25
CA SER A 36 -10.30 -5.28 1.34
C SER A 36 -10.23 -6.73 0.87
N THR A 37 -9.82 -7.61 1.78
CA THR A 37 -9.98 -9.07 1.66
C THR A 37 -11.31 -9.55 2.26
N ALA A 38 -11.98 -8.73 3.08
CA ALA A 38 -13.14 -9.11 3.88
C ALA A 38 -14.46 -8.68 3.20
N LEU A 39 -14.86 -9.38 2.13
CA LEU A 39 -16.04 -9.05 1.32
C LEU A 39 -17.35 -8.96 2.12
N GLU A 40 -17.52 -9.81 3.13
CA GLU A 40 -18.70 -9.79 4.00
C GLU A 40 -18.78 -8.48 4.80
N LYS A 41 -17.64 -7.99 5.31
CA LYS A 41 -17.60 -6.75 6.10
C LYS A 41 -17.81 -5.52 5.23
N THR A 42 -17.30 -5.51 3.99
CA THR A 42 -17.54 -4.42 3.04
C THR A 42 -19.00 -4.40 2.58
N SER A 43 -19.59 -5.58 2.37
CA SER A 43 -21.02 -5.72 2.04
C SER A 43 -21.92 -5.27 3.21
N ALA A 44 -21.61 -5.66 4.44
CA ALA A 44 -22.31 -5.19 5.64
C ALA A 44 -22.19 -3.67 5.85
N PHE A 45 -21.12 -3.04 5.35
CA PHE A 45 -20.98 -1.58 5.35
C PHE A 45 -21.78 -0.90 4.21
N GLY A 46 -22.32 -1.67 3.26
CA GLY A 46 -23.12 -1.19 2.14
C GLY A 46 -22.31 -0.84 0.88
N ILE A 47 -21.01 -1.15 0.82
CA ILE A 47 -20.16 -0.83 -0.34
C ILE A 47 -20.24 -1.98 -1.36
N SER A 48 -20.67 -1.65 -2.58
CA SER A 48 -20.67 -2.57 -3.72
C SER A 48 -19.34 -2.59 -4.49
N ASN A 49 -18.65 -1.43 -4.57
CA ASN A 49 -17.39 -1.28 -5.29
C ASN A 49 -16.20 -1.71 -4.41
N VAL A 50 -15.83 -2.99 -4.50
CA VAL A 50 -14.74 -3.57 -3.70
C VAL A 50 -13.60 -4.04 -4.59
N PHE A 51 -12.40 -3.52 -4.34
CA PHE A 51 -11.16 -3.94 -4.96
C PHE A 51 -10.45 -4.93 -4.03
N GLY A 52 -10.50 -6.21 -4.41
CA GLY A 52 -9.93 -7.29 -3.62
C GLY A 52 -8.40 -7.32 -3.62
N PHE A 53 -7.84 -7.90 -2.57
CA PHE A 53 -6.47 -8.41 -2.53
C PHE A 53 -6.46 -9.67 -1.65
N TRP A 54 -5.29 -10.28 -1.45
CA TRP A 54 -5.16 -11.60 -0.82
C TRP A 54 -4.39 -11.58 0.49
N ASP A 55 -4.56 -12.65 1.26
CA ASP A 55 -3.95 -12.87 2.58
C ASP A 55 -2.42 -12.97 2.54
N TRP A 56 -1.85 -13.46 1.44
CA TRP A 56 -0.40 -13.49 1.23
C TRP A 56 0.21 -12.10 0.95
N VAL A 57 -0.61 -11.04 0.80
CA VAL A 57 -0.13 -9.66 0.68
C VAL A 57 -0.06 -9.02 2.07
N GLY A 58 1.13 -9.05 2.68
CA GLY A 58 1.38 -8.36 3.94
C GLY A 58 1.19 -6.84 3.84
N GLY A 59 0.64 -6.19 4.87
CA GLY A 59 0.26 -4.77 4.84
C GLY A 59 1.40 -3.84 4.39
N ARG A 60 2.60 -4.00 4.95
CA ARG A 60 3.80 -3.21 4.59
C ARG A 60 4.37 -3.51 3.19
N PHE A 61 3.89 -4.56 2.53
CA PHE A 61 4.23 -4.92 1.14
C PHE A 61 3.08 -4.65 0.17
N SER A 62 1.97 -4.05 0.63
CA SER A 62 0.72 -4.02 -0.13
C SER A 62 0.61 -2.92 -1.20
N VAL A 63 1.61 -2.04 -1.35
CA VAL A 63 1.53 -0.89 -2.27
C VAL A 63 1.34 -1.31 -3.74
N CYS A 64 1.90 -2.44 -4.16
CA CYS A 64 1.72 -2.99 -5.51
C CYS A 64 0.37 -3.72 -5.70
N SER A 65 -0.46 -3.83 -4.66
CA SER A 65 -1.81 -4.38 -4.74
C SER A 65 -2.86 -3.27 -4.94
N ALA A 66 -4.15 -3.63 -4.90
CA ALA A 66 -5.23 -2.65 -4.89
C ALA A 66 -5.08 -1.55 -3.82
N VAL A 67 -4.36 -1.81 -2.72
CA VAL A 67 -4.15 -0.84 -1.62
C VAL A 67 -3.45 0.42 -2.11
N GLY A 68 -2.38 0.29 -2.90
CA GLY A 68 -1.68 1.42 -3.48
C GLY A 68 -2.14 1.75 -4.90
N ILE A 69 -2.38 0.74 -5.74
CA ILE A 69 -2.66 0.95 -7.17
C ILE A 69 -3.98 1.68 -7.40
N LEU A 70 -5.03 1.43 -6.60
CA LEU A 70 -6.31 2.14 -6.76
C LEU A 70 -6.16 3.66 -6.56
N PRO A 71 -5.70 4.18 -5.41
CA PRO A 71 -5.55 5.63 -5.23
C PRO A 71 -4.50 6.25 -6.15
N LEU A 72 -3.40 5.54 -6.46
CA LEU A 72 -2.38 6.04 -7.38
C LEU A 72 -2.91 6.15 -8.82
N ALA A 73 -3.69 5.17 -9.29
CA ALA A 73 -4.27 5.21 -10.62
C ALA A 73 -5.33 6.32 -10.76
N LEU A 74 -6.09 6.60 -9.70
CA LEU A 74 -7.01 7.73 -9.67
C LEU A 74 -6.28 9.09 -9.77
N GLN A 75 -5.08 9.19 -9.19
CA GLN A 75 -4.31 10.43 -9.17
C GLN A 75 -3.43 10.63 -10.42
N PHE A 76 -2.81 9.56 -10.93
CA PHE A 76 -1.77 9.63 -11.97
C PHE A 76 -2.13 8.90 -13.26
N GLY A 77 -3.25 8.17 -13.28
CA GLY A 77 -3.61 7.28 -14.38
C GLY A 77 -2.99 5.88 -14.24
N PHE A 78 -3.67 4.90 -14.83
CA PHE A 78 -3.25 3.50 -14.74
C PHE A 78 -1.96 3.20 -15.50
N GLU A 79 -1.69 3.93 -16.59
CA GLU A 79 -0.48 3.76 -17.39
C GLU A 79 0.79 4.03 -16.56
N THR A 80 0.81 5.11 -15.77
CA THR A 80 1.90 5.41 -14.84
C THR A 80 2.02 4.35 -13.74
N CYS A 81 0.90 3.82 -13.24
CA CYS A 81 0.93 2.72 -12.27
C CYS A 81 1.51 1.44 -12.88
N ARG A 82 1.26 1.17 -14.16
CA ARG A 82 1.84 0.04 -14.88
C ARG A 82 3.35 0.18 -15.03
N GLU A 83 3.85 1.38 -15.30
CA GLU A 83 5.30 1.66 -15.31
C GLU A 83 5.94 1.42 -13.94
N PHE A 84 5.29 1.88 -12.87
CA PHE A 84 5.71 1.62 -11.49
C PHE A 84 5.79 0.12 -11.19
N LEU A 85 4.73 -0.64 -11.53
CA LEU A 85 4.69 -2.09 -11.33
C LEU A 85 5.76 -2.83 -12.16
N ASN A 86 6.01 -2.39 -13.39
CA ASN A 86 7.08 -2.94 -14.22
C ASN A 86 8.46 -2.70 -13.61
N GLY A 87 8.68 -1.53 -13.01
CA GLY A 87 9.90 -1.22 -12.27
C GLY A 87 10.10 -2.14 -11.06
N ALA A 88 9.05 -2.37 -10.27
CA ALA A 88 9.09 -3.32 -9.15
C ALA A 88 9.39 -4.75 -9.65
N HIS A 89 8.68 -5.21 -10.68
CA HIS A 89 8.89 -6.53 -11.26
C HIS A 89 10.30 -6.73 -11.83
N ALA A 90 10.90 -5.70 -12.42
CA ALA A 90 12.28 -5.78 -12.91
C ALA A 90 13.29 -6.01 -11.78
N VAL A 91 13.08 -5.39 -10.61
CA VAL A 91 13.91 -5.62 -9.41
C VAL A 91 13.65 -7.01 -8.84
N ASP A 92 12.40 -7.47 -8.81
CA ASP A 92 12.06 -8.84 -8.39
C ASP A 92 12.75 -9.89 -9.26
N GLU A 93 12.71 -9.69 -10.58
CA GLU A 93 13.35 -10.60 -11.53
C GLU A 93 14.87 -10.58 -11.41
N HIS A 94 15.48 -9.40 -11.23
CA HIS A 94 16.91 -9.28 -10.92
C HIS A 94 17.28 -10.06 -9.66
N PHE A 95 16.53 -9.83 -8.56
CA PHE A 95 16.76 -10.50 -7.29
C PHE A 95 16.65 -12.03 -7.41
N ARG A 96 15.67 -12.50 -8.17
CA ARG A 96 15.37 -13.92 -8.36
C ARG A 96 16.35 -14.63 -9.30
N THR A 97 16.83 -13.96 -10.35
CA THR A 97 17.56 -14.62 -11.45
C THR A 97 19.06 -14.41 -11.44
N GLU A 98 19.57 -13.33 -10.83
CA GLU A 98 21.01 -13.10 -10.72
C GLU A 98 21.62 -14.12 -9.74
N LYS A 99 22.40 -15.06 -10.29
CA LYS A 99 23.04 -16.15 -9.57
C LYS A 99 24.35 -15.72 -8.92
N ASP A 100 25.01 -14.70 -9.48
CA ASP A 100 26.20 -14.12 -8.90
C ASP A 100 25.81 -13.12 -7.83
N TYR A 101 25.83 -13.55 -6.56
CA TYR A 101 25.45 -12.70 -5.44
C TYR A 101 26.31 -11.43 -5.31
N SER A 102 27.51 -11.40 -5.90
CA SER A 102 28.34 -10.19 -5.94
C SER A 102 27.78 -9.11 -6.89
N LYS A 103 26.74 -9.43 -7.67
CA LYS A 103 26.02 -8.53 -8.59
C LYS A 103 24.54 -8.36 -8.22
N ASN A 104 24.06 -9.12 -7.24
CA ASN A 104 22.67 -9.07 -6.80
C ASN A 104 22.47 -7.92 -5.79
N LEU A 105 21.95 -6.78 -6.26
CA LEU A 105 21.87 -5.54 -5.48
C LEU A 105 21.09 -5.69 -4.17
N PRO A 106 19.88 -6.29 -4.14
CA PRO A 106 19.17 -6.51 -2.88
C PRO A 106 19.92 -7.41 -1.90
N VAL A 107 20.60 -8.46 -2.39
CA VAL A 107 21.42 -9.35 -1.54
C VAL A 107 22.57 -8.57 -0.91
N LEU A 108 23.31 -7.81 -1.70
CA LEU A 108 24.42 -6.99 -1.21
C LEU A 108 23.97 -5.96 -0.17
N LEU A 109 22.84 -5.30 -0.40
CA LEU A 109 22.27 -4.33 0.53
C LEU A 109 21.87 -5.00 1.87
N GLY A 110 21.25 -6.19 1.81
CA GLY A 110 20.92 -6.98 2.99
C GLY A 110 22.17 -7.44 3.76
N LEU A 111 23.19 -7.95 3.06
CA LEU A 111 24.45 -8.38 3.67
C LEU A 111 25.21 -7.22 4.33
N ALA A 112 25.18 -6.03 3.74
CA ALA A 112 25.76 -4.83 4.35
C ALA A 112 25.05 -4.48 5.67
N SER A 113 23.72 -4.62 5.72
CA SER A 113 22.95 -4.44 6.96
C SER A 113 23.34 -5.47 8.02
N VAL A 114 23.47 -6.74 7.66
CA VAL A 114 23.93 -7.81 8.58
C VAL A 114 25.34 -7.53 9.09
N TRP A 115 26.27 -7.14 8.22
CA TRP A 115 27.63 -6.80 8.60
C TRP A 115 27.67 -5.67 9.63
N ASN A 116 27.01 -4.55 9.33
CA ASN A 116 27.00 -3.37 10.19
C ASN A 116 26.33 -3.66 11.53
N SER A 117 25.20 -4.37 11.54
CA SER A 117 24.44 -4.66 12.77
C SER A 117 25.06 -5.75 13.63
N SER A 118 25.42 -6.89 13.03
CA SER A 118 25.80 -8.11 13.75
C SER A 118 27.29 -8.15 14.08
N PHE A 119 28.14 -7.58 13.23
CA PHE A 119 29.60 -7.65 13.40
C PHE A 119 30.20 -6.33 13.90
N LEU A 120 29.72 -5.19 13.41
CA LEU A 120 30.20 -3.87 13.85
C LEU A 120 29.37 -3.29 15.02
N GLY A 121 28.22 -3.87 15.34
CA GLY A 121 27.36 -3.42 16.43
C GLY A 121 26.63 -2.11 16.18
N ILE A 122 26.53 -1.66 14.92
CA ILE A 122 25.83 -0.43 14.52
C ILE A 122 24.32 -0.72 14.48
N ARG A 123 23.55 -0.12 15.40
CA ARG A 123 22.13 -0.42 15.60
C ARG A 123 21.15 0.54 14.91
N SER A 124 21.67 1.47 14.12
CA SER A 124 20.87 2.48 13.44
C SER A 124 21.26 2.58 11.98
N ASN A 125 20.26 2.67 11.09
CA ASN A 125 20.45 2.91 9.67
C ASN A 125 19.77 4.23 9.28
N ALA A 126 20.52 5.14 8.66
CA ALA A 126 20.02 6.44 8.22
C ALA A 126 19.72 6.40 6.72
N ILE A 127 18.46 6.66 6.35
CA ILE A 127 18.03 6.76 4.96
C ILE A 127 17.86 8.24 4.61
N LEU A 128 18.73 8.76 3.74
CA LEU A 128 18.88 10.18 3.46
C LEU A 128 18.64 10.46 1.97
N PRO A 129 17.38 10.45 1.48
CA PRO A 129 17.10 10.73 0.07
C PRO A 129 17.33 12.22 -0.22
N TYR A 130 18.21 12.53 -1.17
CA TYR A 130 18.49 13.90 -1.64
C TYR A 130 17.44 14.37 -2.66
N ALA A 131 16.16 14.19 -2.33
CA ALA A 131 15.04 14.58 -3.17
C ALA A 131 13.81 14.89 -2.30
N GLN A 132 13.30 16.12 -2.38
CA GLN A 132 12.14 16.54 -1.58
C GLN A 132 10.88 15.70 -1.86
N ALA A 133 10.72 15.22 -3.10
CA ALA A 133 9.63 14.33 -3.49
C ALA A 133 9.60 13.02 -2.68
N LEU A 134 10.74 12.60 -2.11
CA LEU A 134 10.87 11.37 -1.32
C LEU A 134 10.75 11.63 0.20
N VAL A 135 10.22 12.77 0.64
CA VAL A 135 10.07 13.09 2.07
C VAL A 135 9.28 12.04 2.88
N ARG A 136 8.38 11.29 2.24
CA ARG A 136 7.62 10.18 2.88
C ARG A 136 8.23 8.80 2.69
N PHE A 137 9.27 8.66 1.87
CA PHE A 137 9.93 7.38 1.61
C PHE A 137 10.49 6.76 2.89
N VAL A 138 11.15 7.55 3.73
CA VAL A 138 11.76 7.08 4.98
C VAL A 138 10.71 6.50 5.94
N ALA A 139 9.54 7.14 6.06
CA ALA A 139 8.45 6.63 6.90
C ALA A 139 7.92 5.28 6.40
N HIS A 140 7.86 5.07 5.08
CA HIS A 140 7.49 3.77 4.52
C HIS A 140 8.55 2.70 4.78
N ILE A 141 9.85 3.01 4.54
CA ILE A 141 10.93 2.05 4.80
C ILE A 141 11.04 1.71 6.29
N GLN A 142 10.78 2.67 7.18
CA GLN A 142 10.75 2.42 8.62
C GLN A 142 9.75 1.32 8.97
N GLN A 143 8.53 1.38 8.44
CA GLN A 143 7.54 0.32 8.64
C GLN A 143 7.98 -1.00 7.98
N LEU A 144 8.50 -0.93 6.75
CA LEU A 144 8.93 -2.08 6.00
C LEU A 144 10.02 -2.88 6.72
N ASP A 145 11.04 -2.19 7.26
CA ASP A 145 12.18 -2.80 7.94
C ASP A 145 11.83 -3.21 9.37
N MET A 146 11.37 -2.26 10.19
CA MET A 146 11.23 -2.46 11.65
C MET A 146 10.07 -3.36 12.06
N GLU A 147 9.03 -3.54 11.23
CA GLU A 147 7.96 -4.50 11.50
C GLU A 147 8.21 -5.87 10.85
N SER A 148 9.25 -6.02 10.02
CA SER A 148 9.59 -7.29 9.35
C SER A 148 10.60 -8.13 10.09
N ASN A 149 11.66 -7.49 10.58
CA ASN A 149 12.87 -8.13 11.10
C ASN A 149 12.86 -8.20 12.64
#